data_AF-A0A6A7LGT8-F1
#
_entry.id   AF-A0A6A7LGT8-F1
#
_cell.length_a   1.000
_cell.length_b   1.000
_cell.length_c   1.000
_cell.angle_alpha   90.00
_cell.angle_beta   90.00
_cell.angle_gamma   90.00
#
_symmetry.space_group_name_H-M   'P 1'
#
loop_
_entity.id
_entity.type
_entity.pdbx_description
1 polymer ?
#
loop_
_entity_poly.entity_id
_entity_poly.type
_entity_poly.pdbx_seq_one_letter_code
_entity_poly.pdbx_strand_id
1 'polypeptide(L)'
;MNLQKCERYVKLCYKSCIFVAITLLFGMTFAIIIPSVPSNELLGQGTTEENNIKVARQVIDAFNTGNVSNVADFISERYFNRESQVDPIRGQLRGPSEFIDTVENLRIAFPDLRHHEEAIIAQDDKVVSVINVTGTHTGNFFILPPTGNKISYEAVHLYRVGEDGKIVEHKAIQDDLTFLAQLGVIEPSSPEFVPFFQALTSTTNRTG
;
A
#
# COMPACT_ATOMS: atom_id res chain seq x y z
N MET A 1 -7.50 20.34 -1.06
CA MET A 1 -7.04 20.89 0.24
C MET A 1 -8.17 21.74 0.81
N ASN A 2 -8.88 21.24 1.82
CA ASN A 2 -10.19 21.76 2.23
C ASN A 2 -10.04 22.97 3.18
N LEU A 3 -10.38 24.17 2.68
CA LEU A 3 -10.26 25.47 3.35
C LEU A 3 -11.01 25.53 4.71
N GLN A 4 -12.01 24.67 4.94
CA GLN A 4 -12.74 24.62 6.21
C GLN A 4 -11.95 24.06 7.39
N LYS A 5 -10.96 23.17 7.18
CA LYS A 5 -10.08 22.70 8.27
C LYS A 5 -9.11 23.82 8.70
N CYS A 6 -8.65 24.64 7.75
CA CYS A 6 -7.72 25.75 8.01
C CYS A 6 -8.39 26.88 8.82
N GLU A 7 -9.65 27.22 8.53
CA GLU A 7 -10.41 28.20 9.33
C GLU A 7 -10.61 27.76 10.79
N ARG A 8 -10.75 26.47 11.04
CA ARG A 8 -10.99 25.94 12.39
C ARG A 8 -9.72 26.04 13.24
N TYR A 9 -8.54 25.78 12.66
CA TYR A 9 -7.25 25.94 13.33
C TYR A 9 -6.88 27.41 13.55
N VAL A 10 -7.14 28.29 12.57
CA VAL A 10 -6.89 29.73 12.71
C VAL A 10 -7.83 30.37 13.75
N LYS A 11 -9.11 29.99 13.81
CA LYS A 11 -10.05 30.47 14.85
C LYS A 11 -9.69 29.96 16.25
N LEU A 12 -9.07 28.79 16.38
CA LEU A 12 -8.60 28.24 17.65
C LEU A 12 -7.33 28.96 18.15
N CYS A 13 -6.34 29.20 17.27
CA CYS A 13 -5.16 30.00 17.59
C CYS A 13 -5.52 31.47 17.88
N TYR A 14 -6.46 32.06 17.13
CA TYR A 14 -6.89 33.45 17.32
C TYR A 14 -7.64 33.63 18.66
N LYS A 15 -8.46 32.64 19.08
CA LYS A 15 -9.09 32.65 20.41
C LYS A 15 -8.08 32.46 21.55
N SER A 16 -7.06 31.61 21.36
CA SER A 16 -6.00 31.41 22.35
C SER A 16 -5.07 32.62 22.48
N CYS A 17 -4.73 33.30 21.38
CA CYS A 17 -3.87 34.49 21.43
C CYS A 17 -4.59 35.75 21.96
N ILE A 18 -5.89 35.92 21.71
CA ILE A 18 -6.65 37.08 22.24
C ILE A 18 -6.83 36.99 23.76
N PHE A 19 -7.01 35.78 24.32
CA PHE A 19 -7.17 35.61 25.78
C PHE A 19 -5.88 35.85 26.57
N VAL A 20 -4.71 35.67 25.95
CA VAL A 20 -3.40 35.94 26.59
C VAL A 20 -3.08 37.44 26.63
N ALA A 21 -3.69 38.26 25.76
CA ALA A 21 -3.41 39.70 25.70
C ALA A 21 -4.21 40.55 26.71
N ILE A 22 -5.34 40.06 27.24
CA ILE A 22 -6.28 40.86 28.07
C ILE A 22 -5.97 40.75 29.58
N THR A 23 -5.16 39.79 30.01
CA THR A 23 -4.87 39.55 31.45
C THR A 23 -3.71 40.38 32.02
N LEU A 24 -3.14 41.32 31.27
CA LEU A 24 -2.05 42.19 31.75
C LEU A 24 -2.49 43.49 32.45
N LEU A 25 -3.80 43.74 32.64
CA LEU A 25 -4.28 45.03 33.19
C LEU A 25 -5.02 44.98 34.54
N PHE A 26 -5.33 43.81 35.09
CA PHE A 26 -5.90 43.73 36.45
C PHE A 26 -5.32 42.54 37.21
N GLY A 27 -4.53 42.83 38.25
CA GLY A 27 -3.82 41.86 39.09
C GLY A 27 -4.72 40.99 39.97
N MET A 28 -5.51 40.10 39.36
CA MET A 28 -6.12 38.95 40.03
C MET A 28 -5.60 37.67 39.38
N THR A 29 -4.76 36.94 40.11
CA THR A 29 -4.36 35.58 39.77
C THR A 29 -5.57 34.66 39.88
N PHE A 30 -6.36 34.54 38.81
CA PHE A 30 -7.18 33.35 38.63
C PHE A 30 -6.22 32.22 38.29
N ALA A 31 -6.06 31.27 39.22
CA ALA A 31 -5.44 29.99 38.92
C ALA A 31 -6.26 29.34 37.81
N ILE A 32 -5.75 29.37 36.57
CA ILE A 32 -6.34 28.67 35.45
C ILE A 32 -6.12 27.19 35.73
N ILE A 33 -7.14 26.54 36.28
CA ILE A 33 -7.20 25.08 36.30
C ILE A 33 -7.40 24.67 34.85
N ILE A 34 -6.30 24.40 34.15
CA ILE A 34 -6.33 23.67 32.89
C ILE A 34 -6.82 22.27 33.28
N PRO A 35 -8.02 21.82 32.86
CA PRO A 35 -8.39 20.44 33.07
C PRO A 35 -7.35 19.59 32.35
N SER A 36 -6.53 18.87 33.11
CA SER A 36 -5.59 17.90 32.59
C SER A 36 -6.41 16.83 31.87
N VAL A 37 -6.41 16.86 30.54
CA VAL A 37 -6.92 15.74 29.74
C VAL A 37 -6.09 14.52 30.17
N PRO A 38 -6.72 13.46 30.70
CA PRO A 38 -5.98 12.32 31.20
C PRO A 38 -5.21 11.69 30.04
N SER A 39 -3.88 11.58 30.18
CA SER A 39 -2.96 11.05 29.17
C SER A 39 -3.24 9.60 28.76
N ASN A 40 -4.16 8.91 29.44
CA ASN A 40 -4.42 7.47 29.27
C ASN A 40 -5.43 7.12 28.18
N GLU A 41 -6.15 8.07 27.56
CA GLU A 41 -7.03 7.77 26.42
C GLU A 41 -6.33 7.89 25.05
N LEU A 42 -5.17 8.53 24.99
CA LEU A 42 -4.38 8.72 23.76
C LEU A 42 -3.40 7.56 23.46
N LEU A 43 -3.32 6.55 24.33
CA LEU A 43 -2.30 5.49 24.25
C LEU A 43 -2.82 4.14 23.72
N GLY A 44 -4.06 4.07 23.23
CA GLY A 44 -4.70 2.80 22.87
C GLY A 44 -5.07 2.57 21.40
N GLN A 45 -5.12 3.62 20.57
CA GLN A 45 -5.55 3.51 19.18
C GLN A 45 -4.61 4.33 18.29
N GLY A 46 -3.89 3.65 17.40
CA GLY A 46 -3.10 4.33 16.37
C GLY A 46 -3.98 5.26 15.53
N THR A 47 -3.37 6.24 14.88
CA THR A 47 -4.08 7.15 13.97
C THR A 47 -4.79 6.36 12.86
N THR A 48 -5.79 6.96 12.21
CA THR A 48 -6.46 6.33 11.06
C THR A 48 -5.44 5.91 10.00
N GLU A 49 -4.44 6.75 9.73
CA GLU A 49 -3.35 6.49 8.80
C GLU A 49 -2.45 5.33 9.26
N GLU A 50 -2.10 5.24 10.54
CA GLU A 50 -1.34 4.09 11.08
C GLU A 50 -2.12 2.78 10.95
N ASN A 51 -3.43 2.80 11.20
CA ASN A 51 -4.28 1.62 11.00
C ASN A 51 -4.36 1.24 9.51
N ASN A 52 -4.47 2.22 8.61
CA ASN A 52 -4.49 1.98 7.17
C ASN A 52 -3.17 1.34 6.70
N ILE A 53 -2.02 1.82 7.18
CA ILE A 53 -0.70 1.23 6.93
C ILE A 53 -0.65 -0.22 7.44
N LYS A 54 -1.17 -0.48 8.64
CA LYS A 54 -1.21 -1.84 9.21
C LYS A 54 -1.98 -2.81 8.31
N VAL A 55 -3.16 -2.40 7.84
CA VAL A 55 -4.02 -3.20 6.96
C VAL A 55 -3.34 -3.44 5.60
N ALA A 56 -2.68 -2.43 5.03
CA ALA A 56 -1.88 -2.61 3.81
C ALA A 56 -0.69 -3.56 4.00
N ARG A 57 -0.04 -3.57 5.17
CA ARG A 57 1.02 -4.54 5.48
C ARG A 57 0.49 -5.97 5.61
N GLN A 58 -0.74 -6.16 6.07
CA GLN A 58 -1.36 -7.49 6.05
C GLN A 58 -1.53 -8.03 4.62
N VAL A 59 -1.79 -7.14 3.64
CA VAL A 59 -1.78 -7.52 2.21
C VAL A 59 -0.39 -8.00 1.77
N ILE A 60 0.66 -7.25 2.09
CA ILE A 60 2.06 -7.62 1.79
C ILE A 60 2.42 -8.96 2.45
N ASP A 61 2.04 -9.16 3.72
CA ASP A 61 2.28 -10.39 4.46
C ASP A 61 1.57 -11.59 3.83
N ALA A 62 0.34 -11.42 3.35
CA ALA A 62 -0.40 -12.48 2.66
C ALA A 62 0.30 -12.90 1.36
N PHE A 63 0.80 -11.95 0.56
CA PHE A 63 1.60 -12.27 -0.64
C PHE A 63 2.94 -12.92 -0.30
N ASN A 64 3.59 -12.49 0.77
CA ASN A 64 4.86 -13.07 1.20
C ASN A 64 4.70 -14.50 1.74
N THR A 65 3.67 -14.75 2.54
CA THR A 65 3.51 -16.03 3.23
C THR A 65 2.64 -17.02 2.46
N GLY A 66 1.77 -16.54 1.57
CA GLY A 66 0.65 -17.31 1.01
C GLY A 66 -0.45 -17.60 2.04
N ASN A 67 -0.40 -17.04 3.26
CA ASN A 67 -1.42 -17.26 4.25
C ASN A 67 -2.64 -16.37 3.97
N VAL A 68 -3.75 -17.02 3.65
CA VAL A 68 -5.02 -16.37 3.33
C VAL A 68 -6.12 -16.61 4.36
N SER A 69 -5.79 -17.23 5.50
CA SER A 69 -6.79 -17.64 6.51
C SER A 69 -7.57 -16.48 7.15
N ASN A 70 -7.00 -15.28 7.16
CA ASN A 70 -7.56 -14.09 7.81
C ASN A 70 -7.85 -12.94 6.82
N VAL A 71 -7.99 -13.23 5.53
CA VAL A 71 -8.21 -12.19 4.49
C VAL A 71 -9.43 -11.32 4.80
N ALA A 72 -10.49 -11.90 5.35
CA ALA A 72 -11.70 -11.16 5.71
C ALA A 72 -11.48 -10.08 6.79
N ASP A 73 -10.37 -10.10 7.52
CA ASP A 73 -10.05 -9.09 8.53
C ASP A 73 -9.56 -7.78 7.90
N PHE A 74 -8.94 -7.85 6.72
CA PHE A 74 -8.27 -6.70 6.08
C PHE A 74 -8.73 -6.43 4.65
N ILE A 75 -9.47 -7.33 4.01
CA ILE A 75 -10.11 -7.14 2.71
C ILE A 75 -11.63 -7.02 2.89
N SER A 76 -12.22 -5.97 2.33
CA SER A 76 -13.67 -5.74 2.38
C SER A 76 -14.41 -6.67 1.43
N GLU A 77 -15.67 -7.02 1.73
CA GLU A 77 -16.56 -7.77 0.82
C GLU A 77 -16.79 -7.07 -0.53
N ARG A 78 -16.59 -5.74 -0.55
CA ARG A 78 -16.71 -4.92 -1.78
C ARG A 78 -15.37 -4.68 -2.48
N TYR A 79 -14.30 -5.32 -2.01
CA TYR A 79 -12.99 -5.19 -2.62
C TYR A 79 -13.03 -5.49 -4.11
N PHE A 80 -12.24 -4.74 -4.87
CA PHE A 80 -11.84 -5.12 -6.21
C PHE A 80 -10.41 -4.68 -6.51
N ASN A 81 -9.70 -5.50 -7.30
CA ASN A 81 -8.43 -5.15 -7.88
C ASN A 81 -8.67 -4.55 -9.27
N ARG A 82 -8.13 -3.37 -9.57
CA ARG A 82 -8.26 -2.77 -10.91
C ARG A 82 -7.61 -3.62 -12.00
N GLU A 83 -6.48 -4.26 -11.70
CA GLU A 83 -5.73 -5.06 -12.68
C GLU A 83 -6.47 -6.35 -13.08
N SER A 84 -7.30 -6.92 -12.20
CA SER A 84 -8.11 -8.09 -12.56
C SER A 84 -9.27 -7.74 -13.49
N GLN A 85 -9.72 -6.48 -13.51
CA GLN A 85 -10.94 -6.08 -14.24
C GLN A 85 -10.79 -6.10 -15.77
N VAL A 86 -9.56 -6.14 -16.27
CA VAL A 86 -9.32 -6.29 -17.72
C VAL A 86 -9.42 -7.75 -18.18
N ASP A 87 -9.39 -8.71 -17.24
CA ASP A 87 -9.55 -10.14 -17.53
C ASP A 87 -11.05 -10.53 -17.58
N PRO A 88 -11.51 -11.23 -18.64
CA PRO A 88 -12.93 -11.55 -18.81
C PRO A 88 -13.48 -12.54 -17.78
N ILE A 89 -12.63 -13.36 -17.16
CA ILE A 89 -13.00 -14.38 -16.18
C ILE A 89 -12.79 -13.82 -14.76
N ARG A 90 -11.57 -13.40 -14.45
CA ARG A 90 -11.17 -12.92 -13.10
C ARG A 90 -11.77 -11.56 -12.77
N GLY A 91 -12.06 -10.74 -13.77
CA GLY A 91 -12.71 -9.44 -13.58
C GLY A 91 -14.12 -9.53 -12.99
N GLN A 92 -14.71 -10.73 -12.89
CA GLN A 92 -16.00 -10.96 -12.22
C GLN A 92 -15.86 -11.24 -10.72
N LEU A 93 -14.66 -11.58 -10.23
CA LEU A 93 -14.43 -11.85 -8.81
C LEU A 93 -14.48 -10.56 -8.01
N ARG A 94 -14.87 -10.64 -6.74
CA ARG A 94 -14.93 -9.51 -5.79
C ARG A 94 -14.54 -9.96 -4.40
N GLY A 95 -14.27 -9.00 -3.53
CA GLY A 95 -14.13 -9.25 -2.10
C GLY A 95 -12.91 -10.11 -1.74
N PRO A 96 -12.95 -10.81 -0.60
CA PRO A 96 -11.90 -11.73 -0.17
C PRO A 96 -11.55 -12.79 -1.22
N SER A 97 -12.51 -13.32 -1.98
CA SER A 97 -12.23 -14.40 -2.95
C SER A 97 -11.36 -13.92 -4.11
N GLU A 98 -11.55 -12.68 -4.59
CA GLU A 98 -10.67 -12.09 -5.61
C GLU A 98 -9.23 -11.90 -5.12
N PHE A 99 -9.08 -11.48 -3.86
CA PHE A 99 -7.77 -11.31 -3.26
C PHE A 99 -7.05 -12.65 -3.10
N ILE A 100 -7.75 -13.66 -2.54
CA ILE A 100 -7.24 -15.02 -2.35
C ILE A 100 -6.77 -15.60 -3.69
N ASP A 101 -7.62 -15.52 -4.71
CA ASP A 101 -7.31 -16.01 -6.05
C ASP A 101 -6.07 -15.33 -6.64
N THR A 102 -5.81 -14.06 -6.32
CA THR A 102 -4.57 -13.37 -6.75
C THR A 102 -3.34 -13.89 -5.99
N VAL A 103 -3.43 -14.03 -4.66
CA VAL A 103 -2.35 -14.58 -3.83
C VAL A 103 -1.98 -15.99 -4.26
N GLU A 104 -2.97 -16.87 -4.42
CA GLU A 104 -2.75 -18.27 -4.78
C GLU A 104 -2.08 -18.42 -6.14
N ASN A 105 -2.56 -17.71 -7.18
CA ASN A 105 -1.97 -17.79 -8.51
C ASN A 105 -0.53 -17.28 -8.55
N LEU A 106 -0.22 -16.18 -7.84
CA LEU A 106 1.16 -15.68 -7.75
C LEU A 106 2.07 -16.63 -6.97
N ARG A 107 1.58 -17.25 -5.89
CA ARG A 107 2.35 -18.23 -5.11
C ARG A 107 2.58 -19.55 -5.86
N ILE A 108 1.65 -19.94 -6.73
CA ILE A 108 1.84 -21.07 -7.65
C ILE A 108 2.97 -20.76 -8.63
N ALA A 109 2.92 -19.60 -9.28
CA ALA A 109 3.92 -19.18 -10.26
C ALA A 109 5.31 -18.97 -9.63
N PHE A 110 5.34 -18.33 -8.46
CA PHE A 110 6.52 -17.92 -7.71
C PHE A 110 6.44 -18.42 -6.25
N PRO A 111 6.80 -19.68 -5.96
CA PRO A 111 6.70 -20.25 -4.60
C PRO A 111 7.56 -19.53 -3.55
N ASP A 112 8.60 -18.83 -3.97
CA ASP A 112 9.51 -18.01 -3.17
C ASP A 112 9.21 -16.49 -3.28
N LEU A 113 8.02 -16.10 -3.75
CA LEU A 113 7.60 -14.70 -3.91
C LEU A 113 7.87 -13.87 -2.64
N ARG A 114 8.49 -12.71 -2.85
CA ARG A 114 8.71 -11.68 -1.82
C ARG A 114 8.40 -10.29 -2.36
N HIS A 115 7.59 -9.57 -1.61
CA HIS A 115 7.32 -8.15 -1.72
C HIS A 115 8.14 -7.46 -0.63
N HIS A 116 9.20 -6.77 -1.04
CA HIS A 116 10.08 -6.02 -0.13
C HIS A 116 9.55 -4.58 -0.04
N GLU A 117 9.03 -4.19 1.11
CA GLU A 117 8.57 -2.82 1.36
C GLU A 117 9.76 -1.86 1.42
N GLU A 118 9.81 -0.91 0.48
CA GLU A 118 10.83 0.14 0.45
C GLU A 118 10.32 1.42 1.11
N ALA A 119 9.07 1.77 0.83
CA ALA A 119 8.38 2.88 1.47
C ALA A 119 6.88 2.61 1.56
N ILE A 120 6.25 3.11 2.63
CA ILE A 120 4.80 3.11 2.77
C ILE A 120 4.35 4.42 3.39
N ILE A 121 3.33 5.03 2.78
CA ILE A 121 2.73 6.27 3.26
C ILE A 121 1.21 6.16 3.21
N ALA A 122 0.55 6.83 4.14
CA ALA A 122 -0.91 6.94 4.16
C ALA A 122 -1.35 8.39 4.31
N GLN A 123 -2.47 8.70 3.68
CA GLN A 123 -3.15 9.99 3.79
C GLN A 123 -4.65 9.77 3.61
N ASP A 124 -5.45 10.25 4.57
CA ASP A 124 -6.89 10.04 4.60
C ASP A 124 -7.23 8.54 4.44
N ASP A 125 -7.94 8.17 3.37
CA ASP A 125 -8.39 6.81 3.06
C ASP A 125 -7.44 6.05 2.12
N LYS A 126 -6.26 6.59 1.80
CA LYS A 126 -5.34 6.00 0.81
C LYS A 126 -4.03 5.58 1.44
N VAL A 127 -3.50 4.46 0.95
CA VAL A 127 -2.17 3.96 1.27
C VAL A 127 -1.41 3.72 -0.02
N VAL A 128 -0.15 4.15 -0.05
CA VAL A 128 0.78 3.89 -1.15
C VAL A 128 1.94 3.08 -0.60
N SER A 129 2.19 1.92 -1.20
CA SER A 129 3.36 1.10 -0.92
C SER A 129 4.25 1.05 -2.14
N VAL A 130 5.50 1.48 -1.99
CA VAL A 130 6.57 1.26 -2.98
C VAL A 130 7.30 0.00 -2.58
N ILE A 131 7.36 -0.96 -3.48
CA ILE A 131 7.94 -2.27 -3.21
C ILE A 131 8.83 -2.74 -4.37
N ASN A 132 9.81 -3.57 -4.04
CA ASN A 132 10.47 -4.45 -5.02
C ASN A 132 9.94 -5.87 -4.87
N VAL A 133 9.49 -6.47 -5.98
CA VAL A 133 8.94 -7.83 -6.02
C VAL A 133 9.97 -8.78 -6.58
N THR A 134 10.25 -9.88 -5.88
CA THR A 134 11.22 -10.91 -6.28
C THR A 134 10.63 -12.31 -6.21
N GLY A 135 11.17 -13.25 -6.99
CA GLY A 135 10.77 -14.65 -6.97
C GLY A 135 11.42 -15.45 -8.11
N THR A 136 11.15 -16.74 -8.16
CA THR A 136 11.62 -17.68 -9.17
C THR A 136 10.43 -18.37 -9.84
N HIS A 137 10.32 -18.21 -11.16
CA HIS A 137 9.21 -18.73 -11.95
C HIS A 137 9.31 -20.25 -12.13
N THR A 138 8.76 -21.01 -11.19
CA THR A 138 8.84 -22.48 -11.14
C THR A 138 7.49 -23.19 -11.22
N GLY A 139 6.38 -22.46 -11.11
CA GLY A 139 5.06 -22.94 -11.50
C GLY A 139 4.50 -22.15 -12.68
N ASN A 140 3.27 -22.49 -13.09
CA ASN A 140 2.61 -21.77 -14.19
C ASN A 140 2.20 -20.37 -13.74
N PHE A 141 2.65 -19.35 -14.47
CA PHE A 141 2.10 -18.00 -14.36
C PHE A 141 0.95 -17.84 -15.35
N PHE A 142 -0.27 -18.16 -14.89
CA PHE A 142 -1.45 -18.29 -15.74
C PHE A 142 -1.22 -19.29 -16.88
N ILE A 143 -1.18 -18.83 -18.13
CA ILE A 143 -0.92 -19.68 -19.31
C ILE A 143 0.57 -19.82 -19.64
N LEU A 144 1.46 -19.10 -18.95
CA LEU A 144 2.89 -19.14 -19.19
C LEU A 144 3.52 -20.30 -18.38
N PRO A 145 4.14 -21.30 -19.04
CA PRO A 145 4.83 -22.39 -18.36
C PRO A 145 6.05 -21.90 -17.56
N PRO A 146 6.49 -22.65 -16.54
CA PRO A 146 7.63 -22.27 -15.72
C PRO A 146 8.91 -22.14 -16.55
N THR A 147 9.56 -21.00 -16.42
CA THR A 147 10.80 -20.67 -17.16
C THR A 147 12.07 -21.03 -16.37
N GLY A 148 11.97 -21.16 -15.05
CA GLY A 148 13.11 -21.27 -14.14
C GLY A 148 13.82 -19.93 -13.87
N ASN A 149 13.42 -18.84 -14.53
CA ASN A 149 14.05 -17.54 -14.37
C ASN A 149 13.68 -16.87 -13.04
N LYS A 150 14.60 -16.03 -12.56
CA LYS A 150 14.37 -15.12 -11.43
C LYS A 150 13.80 -13.81 -11.92
N ILE A 151 12.93 -13.22 -11.10
CA ILE A 151 12.38 -11.88 -11.31
C ILE A 151 12.83 -10.93 -10.19
N SER A 152 13.00 -9.66 -10.54
CA SER A 152 13.08 -8.52 -9.61
C SER A 152 12.57 -7.30 -10.35
N TYR A 153 11.47 -6.72 -9.89
CA TYR A 153 10.87 -5.54 -10.50
C TYR A 153 10.21 -4.62 -9.46
N GLU A 154 10.18 -3.33 -9.74
CA GLU A 154 9.55 -2.33 -8.89
C GLU A 154 8.03 -2.28 -9.12
N ALA A 155 7.29 -2.07 -8.04
CA ALA A 155 5.85 -1.87 -8.08
C ALA A 155 5.42 -0.82 -7.07
N VAL A 156 4.38 -0.06 -7.44
CA VAL A 156 3.65 0.82 -6.54
C VAL A 156 2.23 0.29 -6.39
N HIS A 157 1.87 -0.04 -5.16
CA HIS A 157 0.50 -0.44 -4.82
C HIS A 157 -0.24 0.73 -4.19
N LEU A 158 -1.37 1.10 -4.80
CA LEU A 158 -2.32 2.05 -4.25
C LEU A 158 -3.51 1.29 -3.68
N TYR A 159 -3.76 1.50 -2.39
CA TYR A 159 -4.91 0.96 -1.69
C TYR A 159 -5.86 2.07 -1.29
N ARG A 160 -7.17 1.79 -1.34
CA ARG A 160 -8.18 2.60 -0.66
C ARG A 160 -8.77 1.79 0.49
N VAL A 161 -8.86 2.41 1.66
CA VAL A 161 -9.42 1.82 2.87
C VAL A 161 -10.85 2.33 3.05
N GLY A 162 -11.78 1.43 3.35
CA GLY A 162 -13.18 1.76 3.61
C GLY A 162 -13.41 2.28 5.03
N GLU A 163 -14.63 2.72 5.29
CA GLU A 163 -15.07 3.12 6.64
C GLU A 163 -15.03 1.95 7.65
N ASP A 164 -15.05 0.72 7.15
CA ASP A 164 -14.89 -0.52 7.92
C ASP A 164 -13.41 -0.84 8.28
N GLY A 165 -12.48 0.02 7.88
CA GLY A 165 -11.04 -0.16 8.12
C GLY A 165 -10.40 -1.22 7.23
N LYS A 166 -11.07 -1.67 6.15
CA LYS A 166 -10.58 -2.73 5.26
C LYS A 166 -10.24 -2.20 3.88
N ILE A 167 -9.36 -2.86 3.15
CA ILE A 167 -9.08 -2.52 1.75
C ILE A 167 -10.33 -2.79 0.91
N VAL A 168 -10.82 -1.75 0.25
CA VAL A 168 -12.00 -1.78 -0.62
C VAL A 168 -11.63 -1.65 -2.09
N GLU A 169 -10.39 -1.28 -2.39
CA GLU A 169 -9.89 -1.10 -3.75
C GLU A 169 -8.38 -1.21 -3.77
N HIS A 170 -7.85 -1.83 -4.82
CA HIS A 170 -6.42 -1.93 -5.08
C HIS A 170 -6.11 -1.57 -6.54
N LYS A 171 -5.01 -0.85 -6.75
CA LYS A 171 -4.39 -0.60 -8.06
C LYS A 171 -2.90 -0.88 -7.96
N ALA A 172 -2.33 -1.58 -8.93
CA ALA A 172 -0.89 -1.74 -9.06
C ALA A 172 -0.37 -0.86 -10.21
N ILE A 173 0.85 -0.37 -10.07
CA ILE A 173 1.64 0.22 -11.16
C ILE A 173 2.97 -0.51 -11.12
N GLN A 174 3.26 -1.32 -12.14
CA GLN A 174 4.37 -2.27 -12.14
C GLN A 174 5.31 -1.99 -13.32
N ASP A 175 6.59 -2.33 -13.14
CA ASP A 175 7.53 -2.41 -14.27
C ASP A 175 7.32 -3.72 -15.05
N ASP A 176 6.20 -3.77 -15.79
CA ASP A 176 5.80 -4.93 -16.57
C ASP A 176 6.79 -5.26 -17.70
N LEU A 177 7.53 -4.26 -18.21
CA LEU A 177 8.54 -4.47 -19.24
C LEU A 177 9.71 -5.27 -18.67
N THR A 178 10.27 -4.87 -17.52
CA THR A 178 11.33 -5.65 -16.85
C THR A 178 10.82 -7.04 -16.48
N PHE A 179 9.63 -7.14 -15.90
CA PHE A 179 9.04 -8.40 -15.49
C PHE A 179 8.88 -9.39 -16.66
N LEU A 180 8.25 -8.98 -17.76
CA LEU A 180 8.03 -9.84 -18.92
C LEU A 180 9.33 -10.15 -19.67
N ALA A 181 10.31 -9.24 -19.70
CA ALA A 181 11.63 -9.50 -20.26
C ALA A 181 12.42 -10.52 -19.43
N GLN A 182 12.39 -10.43 -18.10
CA GLN A 182 13.01 -11.42 -17.21
C GLN A 182 12.37 -12.82 -17.34
N LEU A 183 11.07 -12.87 -17.66
CA LEU A 183 10.37 -14.12 -17.98
C LEU A 183 10.63 -14.63 -19.40
N GLY A 184 11.36 -13.88 -20.24
CA GLY A 184 11.62 -14.26 -21.64
C GLY A 184 10.40 -14.17 -22.57
N VAL A 185 9.36 -13.44 -22.16
CA VAL A 185 8.16 -13.20 -23.00
C VAL A 185 8.42 -12.07 -24.01
N ILE A 186 9.21 -11.07 -23.60
CA ILE A 186 9.61 -9.94 -24.45
C ILE A 186 11.11 -10.03 -24.71
N GLU A 187 11.48 -9.94 -25.98
CA GLU A 187 12.86 -9.91 -26.44
C GLU A 187 13.19 -8.57 -27.14
N PRO A 188 14.48 -8.21 -27.25
CA PRO A 188 14.90 -7.05 -28.04
C PRO A 188 14.38 -7.14 -29.47
N SER A 189 13.80 -6.05 -29.98
CA SER A 189 13.32 -6.00 -31.36
C SER A 189 14.45 -5.94 -32.41
N SER A 190 15.67 -5.61 -31.99
CA SER A 190 16.87 -5.58 -32.84
C SER A 190 18.16 -5.72 -32.00
N PRO A 191 19.31 -6.04 -32.63
CA PRO A 191 20.59 -6.19 -31.92
C PRO A 191 21.03 -4.95 -31.14
N GLU A 192 20.64 -3.76 -31.58
CA GLU A 192 20.98 -2.49 -30.93
C GLU A 192 20.35 -2.34 -29.54
N PHE A 193 19.22 -3.01 -29.27
CA PHE A 193 18.55 -2.99 -27.97
C PHE A 193 19.04 -4.06 -27.00
N VAL A 194 19.89 -4.99 -27.44
CA VAL A 194 20.40 -6.09 -26.59
C VAL A 194 21.08 -5.57 -25.31
N PRO A 195 21.99 -4.57 -25.37
CA PRO A 195 22.63 -4.07 -24.15
C PRO A 195 21.63 -3.45 -23.15
N PHE A 196 20.58 -2.79 -23.67
CA PHE A 196 19.52 -2.23 -22.83
C PHE A 196 18.74 -3.33 -22.12
N PHE A 197 18.34 -4.39 -22.83
CA PHE A 197 17.65 -5.52 -22.23
C PHE A 197 18.53 -6.28 -21.22
N GLN A 198 19.83 -6.40 -21.48
CA GLN A 198 20.76 -7.00 -20.52
C GLN A 198 20.81 -6.21 -19.21
N ALA A 199 20.85 -4.87 -19.28
CA ALA A 199 20.77 -4.02 -18.09
C ALA A 199 19.39 -4.08 -17.41
N LEU A 200 18.32 -4.08 -18.22
CA LEU A 200 16.94 -4.13 -17.75
C LEU A 200 16.66 -5.43 -16.96
N THR A 201 17.08 -6.57 -17.49
CA THR A 201 16.84 -7.90 -16.94
C THR A 201 17.84 -8.32 -15.86
N SER A 202 18.90 -7.53 -15.64
CA SER A 202 19.84 -7.81 -14.56
C SER A 202 19.11 -7.75 -13.21
N THR A 203 19.15 -8.85 -12.46
CA THR A 203 18.50 -8.98 -11.14
C THR A 203 19.39 -8.50 -9.98
N THR A 204 20.45 -7.73 -10.28
CA THR A 204 21.26 -7.12 -9.22
C THR A 204 20.44 -6.04 -8.52
N ASN A 205 20.41 -6.08 -7.19
CA ASN A 205 19.61 -5.18 -6.35
C ASN A 205 19.77 -3.73 -6.81
N ARG A 206 18.70 -3.15 -7.36
CA ARG A 206 18.60 -1.71 -7.68
C ARG A 206 18.41 -0.83 -6.44
N THR A 207 18.64 -1.38 -5.24
CA THR A 207 18.61 -0.63 -3.97
C THR A 207 19.84 0.28 -3.89
N GLY A 208 19.77 1.45 -4.51
CA GLY A 208 20.75 2.53 -4.41
C GLY A 208 20.10 3.80 -3.92
#